data_AF-A0A351H531-F1
#
_entry.id   AF-A0A351H531-F1
#
_cell.length_a   1.000
_cell.length_b   1.000
_cell.length_c   1.000
_cell.angle_alpha   90.00
_cell.angle_beta   90.00
_cell.angle_gamma   90.00
#
_symmetry.space_group_name_H-M   'P 1'
#
loop_
_entity.id
_entity.type
_entity.pdbx_description
1 polymer ?
#
loop_
_entity_poly.entity_id
_entity_poly.type
_entity_poly.pdbx_seq_one_letter_code
_entity_poly.pdbx_strand_id
1 'polypeptide(L)' 'MFVDIANIHLKAGNGGDGAVSFHREKYVAAGGPDGGDGG' A
#
# COMPACT_ATOMS: atom_id res chain seq x y z
N MET A 1 40.84 19.84 17.40
CA MET A 1 39.62 19.01 17.45
C MET A 1 39.10 18.89 16.03
N PHE A 2 38.86 17.67 15.53
CA PHE A 2 38.42 17.42 14.15
C PHE A 2 36.97 16.95 14.19
N VAL A 3 36.12 17.47 13.31
CA VAL A 3 34.68 17.17 13.25
C VAL A 3 34.34 16.85 11.80
N ASP A 4 33.59 15.76 11.60
CA ASP A 4 33.06 15.37 10.30
C ASP A 4 31.54 15.60 10.26
N ILE A 5 31.04 16.09 9.12
CA ILE A 5 29.65 16.50 8.93
C ILE A 5 29.16 15.96 7.59
N ALA A 6 28.09 15.17 7.63
CA ALA A 6 27.40 14.70 6.45
C ALA A 6 25.93 15.14 6.47
N ASN A 7 25.46 15.65 5.33
CA ASN A 7 24.05 15.91 5.11
C ASN A 7 23.45 14.75 4.33
N ILE A 8 22.41 14.12 4.89
CA ILE A 8 21.70 13.03 4.25
C ILE A 8 20.20 13.31 4.24
N HIS A 9 19.56 12.94 3.14
CA HIS A 9 18.12 13.02 2.99
C HIS A 9 17.54 11.62 3.18
N LEU A 10 16.69 11.46 4.18
CA LEU A 10 15.94 10.23 4.41
C LEU A 10 14.47 10.45 4.06
N LYS A 11 13.87 9.48 3.37
CA LYS A 11 12.43 9.41 3.14
C LYS A 11 11.93 8.06 3.65
N ALA A 12 10.79 8.07 4.32
CA ALA A 12 10.08 6.84 4.64
C ALA A 12 9.52 6.16 3.38
N GLY A 13 9.14 4.88 3.52
CA GLY A 13 8.42 4.16 2.48
C GLY A 13 7.08 4.83 2.18
N ASN A 14 6.57 4.62 0.97
CA ASN A 14 5.18 4.93 0.68
C ASN A 14 4.30 3.86 1.34
N GLY A 15 3.13 4.24 1.85
CA GLY A 15 2.10 3.27 2.20
C GLY A 15 1.65 2.48 0.97
N GLY A 16 1.13 1.28 1.18
CA GLY A 16 0.52 0.48 0.13
C GLY A 16 -0.86 1.03 -0.23
N ASP A 17 -1.24 0.91 -1.49
CA ASP A 17 -2.61 1.21 -1.90
C ASP A 17 -3.55 0.05 -1.55
N GLY A 18 -4.78 0.37 -1.15
CA GLY A 18 -5.85 -0.62 -1.04
C GLY A 18 -6.29 -1.10 -2.42
N ALA A 19 -7.01 -2.23 -2.46
CA ALA A 19 -7.52 -2.81 -3.69
C ALA A 19 -9.02 -2.56 -3.83
N VAL A 20 -9.46 -2.27 -5.05
CA VAL A 20 -10.89 -2.34 -5.42
C VAL A 20 -11.12 -3.67 -6.13
N SER A 21 -11.83 -4.58 -5.47
CA SER A 21 -12.19 -5.90 -6.01
C SER A 21 -13.62 -6.26 -5.64
N PHE A 22 -14.21 -7.15 -6.44
CA PHE A 22 -15.52 -7.73 -6.20
C PHE A 22 -15.45 -9.25 -6.30
N HIS A 23 -16.16 -9.92 -5.41
CA HIS A 23 -16.25 -11.37 -5.37
C HIS A 23 -16.90 -11.89 -6.66
N ARG A 24 -16.28 -12.91 -7.28
CA ARG A 24 -16.78 -13.54 -8.51
C ARG A 24 -16.94 -15.04 -8.33
N GLU A 25 -18.18 -15.50 -8.40
CA GLU A 25 -18.54 -16.91 -8.37
C GLU A 25 -19.46 -17.24 -9.55
N LYS A 26 -19.34 -18.45 -10.10
CA LYS A 26 -19.98 -18.89 -11.35
C LYS A 26 -21.49 -18.66 -11.41
N TYR A 27 -22.18 -18.70 -10.27
CA TYR A 27 -23.64 -18.53 -10.19
C TYR A 27 -24.06 -17.29 -9.39
N VAL A 28 -23.13 -16.39 -9.10
CA VAL A 28 -23.40 -15.12 -8.41
C VAL A 28 -23.20 -13.98 -9.40
N ALA A 29 -24.31 -13.37 -9.82
CA ALA A 29 -24.29 -12.33 -10.86
C ALA A 29 -23.56 -11.05 -10.43
N ALA A 30 -23.57 -10.73 -9.14
CA ALA A 30 -22.82 -9.60 -8.57
C ALA A 30 -22.41 -9.95 -7.13
N GLY A 31 -21.19 -10.46 -6.96
CA GLY A 31 -20.63 -10.65 -5.63
C GLY A 31 -20.25 -9.30 -5.01
N GLY A 32 -20.27 -9.27 -3.67
CA GLY A 32 -19.97 -8.06 -2.91
C GLY A 32 -18.52 -7.59 -3.09
N PRO A 33 -18.21 -6.35 -2.67
CA PRO A 33 -16.83 -5.85 -2.67
C PRO A 33 -15.98 -6.71 -1.71
N ASP A 34 -14.81 -7.13 -2.18
CA ASP A 34 -13.84 -7.96 -1.44
C ASP A 34 -12.40 -7.44 -1.54
N GLY A 35 -12.25 -6.17 -1.92
CA GLY A 35 -10.98 -5.46 -1.89
C GLY A 35 -10.46 -5.23 -0.47
N GLY A 36 -9.15 -5.36 -0.29
CA GLY A 36 -8.48 -5.17 1.00
C GLY A 36 -7.81 -3.80 1.16
N ASP A 37 -7.38 -3.51 2.38
CA ASP A 37 -6.70 -2.26 2.72
C ASP A 37 -5.24 -2.23 2.27
N GLY A 38 -4.75 -1.01 2.09
CA GLY A 38 -3.34 -0.71 1.88
C GLY A 38 -2.57 -0.67 3.20
N GLY A 39 -1.25 -0.86 3.11
CA GLY A 39 -0.32 -0.87 4.25
C GLY A 39 0.21 0.50 4.66
#